data_AF-A0A0H2VK44-F1
#
_entry.id   AF-A0A0H2VK44-F1
#
_cell.length_a   1.000
_cell.length_b   1.000
_cell.length_c   1.000
_cell.angle_alpha   90.00
_cell.angle_beta   90.00
_cell.angle_gamma   90.00
#
_symmetry.space_group_name_H-M   'P 1'
#
loop_
_entity.id
_entity.type
_entity.pdbx_description
1 polymer ?
#
loop_
_entity_poly.entity_id
_entity_poly.type
_entity_poly.pdbx_seq_one_letter_code
_entity_poly.pdbx_strand_id
1 'polypeptide(L)'
;MQHKNKFQRINQIIQVIGFLSFLAILTIITLNFFIKGHLQGHFEIGFNIQSNQVYVVTTLIIVTIICTILSAILNMLSNKKQNYKH
;
A
#
# COMPACT_ATOMS: atom_id res chain seq x y z
N MET A 1 -13.57 -11.48 -25.42
CA MET A 1 -13.61 -10.27 -24.56
C MET A 1 -13.53 -10.56 -23.06
N GLN A 2 -13.98 -11.73 -22.57
CA GLN A 2 -14.07 -12.08 -21.14
C GLN A 2 -12.75 -12.02 -20.32
N HIS A 3 -11.60 -12.36 -20.91
CA HIS A 3 -10.33 -12.44 -20.17
C HIS A 3 -9.71 -11.06 -19.82
N LYS A 4 -10.04 -10.01 -20.60
CA LYS A 4 -9.54 -8.63 -20.37
C LYS A 4 -10.15 -8.02 -19.11
N ASN A 5 -11.45 -8.25 -18.90
CA ASN A 5 -12.16 -7.79 -17.70
C ASN A 5 -11.68 -8.46 -16.41
N LYS A 6 -11.22 -9.71 -16.46
CA LYS A 6 -10.70 -10.41 -15.27
C LYS A 6 -9.39 -9.80 -14.77
N PHE A 7 -8.40 -9.60 -15.66
CA PHE A 7 -7.12 -8.97 -15.29
C PHE A 7 -7.30 -7.52 -14.82
N GLN A 8 -8.20 -6.77 -15.47
CA GLN A 8 -8.50 -5.41 -15.07
C GLN A 8 -9.14 -5.34 -13.67
N ARG A 9 -10.09 -6.23 -13.36
CA ARG A 9 -10.68 -6.32 -12.01
C ARG A 9 -9.67 -6.74 -10.94
N ILE A 10 -8.80 -7.72 -11.24
CA ILE A 10 -7.75 -8.15 -10.30
C ILE A 10 -6.80 -6.98 -10.01
N ASN A 11 -6.41 -6.22 -11.02
CA ASN A 11 -5.57 -5.05 -10.85
C ASN A 11 -6.23 -3.97 -9.98
N GLN A 12 -7.53 -3.70 -10.18
CA GLN A 12 -8.28 -2.77 -9.35
C GLN A 12 -8.32 -3.20 -7.87
N ILE A 13 -8.53 -4.49 -7.59
CA ILE A 13 -8.53 -5.01 -6.22
C ILE A 13 -7.14 -4.83 -5.58
N ILE A 14 -6.07 -5.15 -6.31
CA ILE A 14 -4.68 -4.98 -5.82
C ILE A 14 -4.38 -3.51 -5.51
N GLN A 15 -4.82 -2.59 -6.37
CA GLN A 15 -4.65 -1.15 -6.13
C GLN A 15 -5.41 -0.68 -4.88
N VAL A 16 -6.65 -1.16 -4.68
CA VAL A 16 -7.45 -0.85 -3.49
C VAL A 16 -6.78 -1.38 -2.21
N ILE A 17 -6.25 -2.60 -2.23
CA ILE A 17 -5.54 -3.19 -1.09
C ILE A 17 -4.25 -2.41 -0.77
N GLY A 18 -3.48 -2.03 -1.80
CA GLY A 18 -2.29 -1.20 -1.64
C GLY A 18 -2.62 0.17 -1.05
N PHE A 19 -3.69 0.80 -1.53
CA PHE A 19 -4.16 2.09 -1.02
C PHE A 19 -4.64 2.02 0.44
N LEU A 20 -5.39 0.98 0.80
CA LEU A 20 -5.81 0.74 2.18
C LEU A 20 -4.61 0.51 3.12
N SER A 21 -3.60 -0.24 2.67
CA SER A 21 -2.35 -0.43 3.44
C SER A 21 -1.61 0.88 3.67
N PHE A 22 -1.52 1.73 2.65
CA PHE A 22 -0.92 3.06 2.76
C PHE A 22 -1.68 3.96 3.73
N LEU A 23 -3.02 4.00 3.65
CA LEU A 23 -3.85 4.75 4.60
C LEU A 23 -3.68 4.24 6.04
N ALA A 24 -3.56 2.93 6.24
CA ALA A 24 -3.31 2.35 7.56
C ALA A 24 -1.96 2.82 8.13
N ILE A 25 -0.90 2.86 7.32
CA ILE A 25 0.41 3.39 7.72
C ILE A 25 0.30 4.85 8.15
N LEU A 26 -0.33 5.69 7.33
CA LEU A 26 -0.55 7.11 7.67
C LEU A 26 -1.32 7.26 8.98
N THR A 27 -2.38 6.47 9.17
CA THR A 27 -3.19 6.48 10.39
C THR A 27 -2.36 6.10 11.61
N ILE A 28 -1.53 5.05 11.52
CA ILE A 28 -0.64 4.62 12.61
C ILE A 28 0.37 5.72 12.96
N ILE A 29 0.92 6.41 11.96
CA ILE A 29 1.85 7.52 12.16
C ILE A 29 1.13 8.68 12.85
N THR A 30 -0.02 9.11 12.33
CA THR A 30 -0.80 10.22 12.88
C THR A 30 -1.26 9.94 14.31
N LEU A 31 -1.71 8.71 14.61
CA LEU A 31 -2.11 8.32 15.97
C LEU A 31 -0.92 8.28 16.92
N ASN A 32 0.23 7.71 16.50
CA ASN A 32 1.43 7.71 17.33
C ASN A 32 1.92 9.12 17.63
N PHE A 33 1.88 10.00 16.63
CA PHE A 33 2.24 11.41 16.77
C PHE A 33 1.26 12.16 17.67
N PHE A 34 -0.04 11.97 17.50
CA PHE A 34 -1.06 12.63 18.31
C PHE A 34 -0.98 12.20 19.79
N ILE A 35 -0.89 10.89 20.05
CA ILE A 35 -0.83 10.35 21.41
C ILE A 35 0.46 10.79 22.10
N LYS A 36 1.63 10.59 21.48
CA LYS A 36 2.92 10.89 22.14
C LYS A 36 3.24 12.39 22.15
N GLY A 37 2.92 13.10 21.07
CA GLY A 37 3.17 14.53 20.94
C GLY A 37 2.27 15.39 21.85
N HIS A 38 1.01 15.00 22.05
CA HIS A 38 0.09 15.74 22.93
C HIS A 38 0.27 15.39 24.42
N LEU A 39 0.66 14.15 24.75
CA LEU A 39 0.77 13.71 26.16
C LEU A 39 2.12 14.00 26.82
N GLN A 40 3.21 14.14 26.06
CA GLN A 40 4.57 14.26 26.64
C GLN A 40 5.29 15.58 26.34
N GLY A 41 4.73 16.50 25.53
CA GLY A 41 5.33 17.83 25.28
C GLY A 41 6.66 17.82 24.52
N HIS A 42 7.20 16.65 24.18
CA HIS A 42 8.36 16.47 23.33
C HIS A 42 7.90 16.11 21.91
N PHE A 43 7.96 17.09 21.02
CA PHE A 43 7.60 16.95 19.62
C PHE A 43 8.76 16.31 18.85
N GLU A 44 8.74 14.98 18.73
CA GLU A 44 9.62 14.25 17.83
C GLU A 44 8.83 13.86 16.57
N ILE A 45 9.17 14.48 15.42
CA ILE A 45 8.74 13.96 14.10
C ILE A 45 9.61 12.74 13.82
N GLY A 46 9.15 11.56 14.23
CA GLY A 46 9.91 10.32 14.08
C GLY A 46 9.12 9.06 14.37
N PHE A 47 9.65 7.92 13.92
CA PHE A 47 9.05 6.60 14.13
C PHE A 47 9.40 6.05 15.51
N ASN A 48 8.76 6.54 16.58
CA ASN A 48 8.83 5.87 17.87
C ASN A 48 7.82 4.72 17.94
N ILE A 49 8.10 3.65 17.21
CA ILE A 49 7.27 2.46 17.11
C ILE A 49 7.76 1.46 18.16
N GLN A 50 6.93 1.10 19.14
CA GLN A 50 7.28 0.06 20.12
C GLN A 50 7.39 -1.30 19.43
N SER A 51 8.30 -2.16 19.91
CA SER A 51 8.73 -3.43 19.27
C SER A 51 7.65 -4.17 18.46
N ASN A 52 6.47 -4.43 19.03
CA ASN A 52 5.45 -5.22 18.35
C ASN A 52 4.78 -4.49 17.16
N GLN A 53 4.65 -3.16 17.23
CA GLN A 53 4.10 -2.34 16.17
C GLN A 53 5.06 -2.22 14.96
N VAL A 54 6.37 -2.44 15.17
CA VAL A 54 7.38 -2.40 14.09
C VAL A 54 7.08 -3.47 13.06
N TYR A 55 6.74 -4.68 13.52
CA TYR A 55 6.37 -5.79 12.63
C TYR A 55 5.13 -5.44 11.79
N VAL A 56 4.09 -4.85 12.40
CA VAL A 56 2.86 -4.46 11.71
C VAL A 56 3.12 -3.41 10.63
N VAL A 57 3.81 -2.33 10.96
CA VAL A 57 4.12 -1.26 9.99
C VAL A 57 5.02 -1.78 8.86
N THR A 58 6.02 -2.60 9.19
CA THR A 58 6.91 -3.22 8.20
C THR A 58 6.15 -4.14 7.25
N THR A 59 5.24 -4.98 7.76
CA THR A 59 4.38 -5.82 6.93
C THR A 59 3.50 -4.98 6.00
N LEU A 60 2.90 -3.89 6.49
CA LEU A 60 2.08 -2.99 5.66
C LEU A 60 2.89 -2.32 4.54
N ILE A 61 4.14 -1.91 4.83
CA ILE A 61 5.05 -1.34 3.82
C ILE A 61 5.35 -2.38 2.75
N ILE A 62 5.73 -3.59 3.14
CA ILE A 62 6.03 -4.68 2.20
C ILE A 62 4.81 -5.01 1.33
N VAL A 63 3.62 -5.12 1.93
CA VAL A 63 2.36 -5.35 1.20
C VAL A 63 2.10 -4.24 0.18
N THR A 64 2.34 -2.98 0.56
CA THR A 64 2.15 -1.82 -0.33
C THR A 64 3.10 -1.87 -1.52
N ILE A 65 4.38 -2.20 -1.29
CA ILE A 65 5.39 -2.36 -2.34
C ILE A 65 5.01 -3.49 -3.30
N ILE A 66 4.64 -4.66 -2.75
CA ILE A 66 4.21 -5.83 -3.54
C ILE A 66 2.99 -5.47 -4.39
N CYS A 67 1.96 -4.84 -3.82
CA CYS A 67 0.77 -4.42 -4.56
C CYS A 67 1.12 -3.48 -5.72
N THR A 68 2.03 -2.54 -5.50
CA THR A 68 2.48 -1.59 -6.53
C THR A 68 3.19 -2.31 -7.68
N ILE A 69 4.11 -3.22 -7.36
CA ILE A 69 4.87 -4.00 -8.35
C ILE A 69 3.92 -4.91 -9.15
N LEU A 70 3.04 -5.65 -8.48
CA LEU A 70 2.04 -6.51 -9.14
C LEU A 70 1.11 -5.71 -10.05
N SER A 71 0.66 -4.53 -9.61
CA SER A 71 -0.18 -3.65 -10.42
C SER A 71 0.54 -3.17 -11.69
N ALA A 72 1.81 -2.80 -11.58
CA ALA A 72 2.63 -2.40 -12.72
C ALA A 72 2.83 -3.56 -13.71
N ILE A 73 3.15 -4.76 -13.22
CA ILE A 73 3.33 -5.96 -14.05
C ILE A 73 2.02 -6.32 -14.78
N LEU A 74 0.89 -6.31 -14.08
CA LEU A 74 -0.44 -6.58 -14.66
C LEU A 74 -0.80 -5.59 -15.76
N ASN A 75 -0.52 -4.30 -15.54
CA ASN A 75 -0.73 -3.26 -16.55
C ASN A 75 0.16 -3.46 -17.79
N MET A 76 1.44 -3.80 -17.59
CA MET A 76 2.38 -4.07 -18.68
C MET A 76 1.96 -5.28 -19.53
N LEU A 77 1.52 -6.37 -18.88
CA LEU A 77 1.02 -7.57 -19.53
C LEU A 77 -0.29 -7.31 -20.31
N SER A 78 -1.17 -6.48 -19.76
CA SER A 78 -2.41 -6.06 -20.42
C SER A 78 -2.13 -5.22 -21.68
N ASN A 79 -1.18 -4.27 -21.61
CA ASN A 79 -0.80 -3.42 -22.74
C ASN A 79 -0.05 -4.19 -23.85
N LYS A 80 0.82 -5.13 -23.49
CA LYS A 80 1.51 -5.99 -24.47
C LYS A 80 0.52 -6.81 -25.29
N LYS A 81 -0.59 -7.25 -24.69
CA LYS A 81 -1.66 -8.00 -25.38
C LYS A 81 -2.47 -7.16 -26.38
N GLN A 82 -2.45 -5.82 -26.30
CA GLN A 82 -3.10 -4.96 -27.30
C GLN A 82 -2.25 -4.74 -28.56
N ASN A 83 -0.92 -4.72 -28.44
CA ASN A 83 -0.03 -4.51 -29.59
C ASN A 83 0.02 -5.71 -30.57
N TYR A 84 -0.29 -6.94 -30.10
CA TYR A 84 -0.35 -8.13 -30.97
C TYR A 84 -1.70 -8.32 -31.68
N LYS A 85 -2.67 -7.44 -31.44
CA LYS A 85 -4.02 -7.52 -32.05
C LYS A 85 -4.27 -6.48 -33.13
N HIS A 86 -3.24 -5.70 -33.48
CA HIS A 86 -3.31 -4.65 -34.48
C HIS A 86 -2.51 -5.05 -35.71
#